data_AF-A0A4T0E6G8-F1
#
_entry.id   AF-A0A4T0E6G8-F1
#
_cell.length_a   1.000
_cell.length_b   1.000
_cell.length_c   1.000
_cell.angle_alpha   90.00
_cell.angle_beta   90.00
_cell.angle_gamma   90.00
#
_symmetry.space_group_name_H-M   'P 1'
#
loop_
_entity.id
_entity.type
_entity.pdbx_description
1 polymer ?
#
loop_
_entity_poly.entity_id
_entity_poly.type
_entity_poly.pdbx_seq_one_letter_code
_entity_poly.pdbx_strand_id
1 'polypeptide(L)'
;MFLTRSEYDRGVSTFSPEGRLYQVEYAIEAIKLGSTAVGVATPHGVVLGVEKRSQSPLLLSTSIEKILTIDSHIGCAMSGLTADARTMVDHARVVGQNHRFSYDEPLLVESCSQSVCDLALRFGEGVDEQDDDEQMMSRPFGVSLLLAGIDERGPQLYHTDPSGTFMRYDAKAIGSGSEAAQSELLDKYHKNLSLEDAQVLVLGVLKQVMEERLDEHNVQLAQVTQEESFRILPINQLQNAISRLPNQQPTQEPQQ
;
A
#
# COMPACT_ATOMS: atom_id res chain seq x y z
N MET A 1 16.98 -13.27 -20.68
CA MET A 1 16.93 -14.14 -19.48
C MET A 1 18.05 -13.68 -18.57
N PHE A 2 17.72 -13.05 -17.45
CA PHE A 2 18.72 -12.61 -16.48
C PHE A 2 19.21 -13.85 -15.72
N LEU A 3 20.47 -14.23 -15.90
CA LEU A 3 21.08 -15.40 -15.28
C LEU A 3 21.74 -15.00 -13.95
N THR A 4 20.93 -14.82 -12.91
CA THR A 4 21.41 -14.91 -11.53
C THR A 4 21.40 -16.39 -11.12
N ARG A 5 22.41 -16.82 -10.34
CA ARG A 5 22.52 -18.23 -9.92
C ARG A 5 21.36 -18.57 -8.99
N SER A 6 20.58 -19.59 -9.36
CA SER A 6 19.46 -20.07 -8.55
C SER A 6 19.56 -21.58 -8.37
N GLU A 7 19.85 -22.01 -7.13
CA GLU A 7 20.06 -23.43 -6.78
C GLU A 7 18.94 -24.01 -5.91
N TYR A 8 18.08 -23.17 -5.32
CA TYR A 8 17.07 -23.55 -4.32
C TYR A 8 15.66 -23.01 -4.61
N ASP A 9 15.36 -22.67 -5.87
CA ASP A 9 14.09 -22.05 -6.29
C ASP A 9 13.13 -22.99 -7.04
N ARG A 10 13.48 -24.28 -7.19
CA ARG A 10 12.67 -25.25 -7.94
C ARG A 10 11.32 -25.56 -7.31
N GLY A 11 11.27 -25.58 -5.97
CA GLY A 11 10.04 -25.82 -5.21
C GLY A 11 9.56 -24.55 -4.54
N VAL A 12 8.26 -24.41 -4.36
CA VAL A 12 7.65 -23.17 -3.85
C VAL A 12 8.02 -22.90 -2.37
N SER A 13 8.21 -23.98 -1.60
CA SER A 13 8.48 -23.95 -0.16
C SER A 13 9.90 -24.42 0.20
N THR A 14 10.83 -24.38 -0.77
CA THR A 14 12.24 -24.77 -0.53
C THR A 14 13.00 -23.65 0.17
N PHE A 15 13.67 -23.98 1.28
CA PHE A 15 14.54 -23.05 2.00
C PHE A 15 15.90 -22.88 1.30
N SER A 16 16.39 -21.64 1.27
CA SER A 16 17.75 -21.31 0.90
C SER A 16 18.75 -21.69 2.00
N PRO A 17 20.07 -21.75 1.70
CA PRO A 17 21.12 -21.92 2.71
C PRO A 17 21.11 -20.86 3.82
N GLU A 18 20.48 -19.71 3.58
CA GLU A 18 20.32 -18.60 4.53
C GLU A 18 19.06 -18.75 5.42
N GLY A 19 18.28 -19.81 5.21
CA GLY A 19 17.04 -20.08 5.96
C GLY A 19 15.85 -19.26 5.48
N ARG A 20 15.87 -18.74 4.25
CA ARG A 20 14.79 -17.93 3.66
C ARG A 20 14.08 -18.66 2.53
N LEU A 21 12.81 -18.34 2.29
CA LEU A 21 12.07 -18.84 1.14
C LEU A 21 12.29 -17.91 -0.05
N TYR A 22 12.99 -18.38 -1.09
CA TYR A 22 13.29 -17.53 -2.25
C TYR A 22 12.05 -17.02 -2.97
N GLN A 23 10.95 -17.79 -3.01
CA GLN A 23 9.70 -17.32 -3.62
C GLN A 23 9.12 -16.09 -2.91
N VAL A 24 9.25 -16.00 -1.59
CA VAL A 24 8.82 -14.83 -0.82
C VAL A 24 9.74 -13.65 -1.09
N GLU A 25 11.06 -13.87 -1.14
CA GLU A 25 12.03 -12.82 -1.50
C GLU A 25 11.77 -12.28 -2.92
N TYR A 26 11.45 -13.14 -3.88
CA TYR A 26 11.08 -12.72 -5.24
C TYR A 26 9.79 -11.88 -5.26
N ALA A 27 8.79 -12.25 -4.45
CA ALA A 27 7.57 -11.48 -4.31
C ALA A 27 7.82 -10.09 -3.67
N ILE A 28 8.73 -10.01 -2.69
CA ILE A 28 9.17 -8.75 -2.08
C ILE A 28 9.88 -7.87 -3.09
N GLU A 29 10.79 -8.43 -3.90
CA GLU A 29 11.46 -7.68 -4.97
C GLU A 29 10.48 -7.21 -6.06
N ALA A 30 9.43 -8.00 -6.36
CA ALA A 30 8.41 -7.59 -7.33
C ALA A 30 7.64 -6.32 -6.90
N ILE A 31 7.52 -6.07 -5.58
CA ILE A 31 6.89 -4.84 -5.07
C ILE A 31 7.68 -3.60 -5.48
N LYS A 32 9.01 -3.69 -5.55
CA LYS A 32 9.87 -2.58 -5.98
C LYS A 32 9.66 -2.18 -7.45
N LEU A 33 8.93 -2.97 -8.23
CA LEU A 33 8.54 -2.61 -9.59
C LEU A 33 7.20 -1.87 -9.66
N GLY A 34 6.42 -1.89 -8.57
CA GLY A 34 5.14 -1.20 -8.47
C GLY A 34 5.29 0.33 -8.37
N SER A 35 4.27 1.07 -8.80
CA SER A 35 4.27 2.53 -8.58
C SER A 35 4.19 2.90 -7.09
N THR A 36 4.72 4.07 -6.76
CA THR A 36 4.96 4.44 -5.37
C THR A 36 3.66 4.75 -4.65
N ALA A 37 3.54 4.25 -3.42
CA ALA A 37 2.47 4.59 -2.50
C ALA A 37 3.06 5.01 -1.15
N VAL A 38 2.45 6.02 -0.53
CA VAL A 38 2.91 6.63 0.72
C VAL A 38 1.73 6.76 1.67
N GLY A 39 1.93 6.37 2.93
CA GLY A 39 0.97 6.55 4.00
C GLY A 39 1.57 7.32 5.16
N VAL A 40 0.80 8.23 5.75
CA VAL A 40 1.17 9.01 6.94
C VAL A 40 -0.01 8.99 7.92
N ALA A 41 0.24 8.49 9.13
CA ALA A 41 -0.68 8.55 10.24
C ALA A 41 -0.44 9.83 11.06
N THR A 42 -1.53 10.44 11.51
CA THR A 42 -1.54 11.62 12.39
C THR A 42 -2.50 11.38 13.55
N PRO A 43 -2.47 12.21 14.61
CA PRO A 43 -3.47 12.13 15.68
C PRO A 43 -4.91 12.36 15.21
N HIS A 44 -5.11 13.00 14.06
CA HIS A 44 -6.42 13.39 13.54
C HIS A 44 -6.98 12.43 12.48
N GLY A 45 -6.12 11.59 11.89
CA GLY A 45 -6.48 10.74 10.77
C GLY A 45 -5.27 10.18 10.04
N VAL A 46 -5.52 9.39 9.00
CA VAL A 46 -4.48 8.78 8.15
C VAL A 46 -4.67 9.24 6.72
N VAL A 47 -3.59 9.64 6.06
CA VAL A 47 -3.57 10.03 4.65
C VAL A 47 -2.80 9.00 3.84
N LEU A 48 -3.39 8.58 2.73
CA LEU A 48 -2.76 7.73 1.71
C LEU A 48 -2.60 8.52 0.42
N GLY A 49 -1.42 8.43 -0.19
CA GLY A 49 -1.16 8.96 -1.52
C GLY A 49 -0.53 7.93 -2.43
N VAL A 50 -0.99 7.90 -3.68
CA VAL A 50 -0.50 6.95 -4.69
C VAL A 50 -0.18 7.66 -5.99
N GLU A 51 0.89 7.20 -6.63
CA GLU A 51 1.24 7.53 -8.00
C GLU A 51 0.44 6.63 -8.97
N LYS A 52 -0.29 7.26 -9.90
CA LYS A 52 -0.95 6.61 -11.03
C LYS A 52 -0.09 6.79 -12.29
N ARG A 53 0.68 5.76 -12.64
CA ARG A 53 1.45 5.74 -13.89
C ARG A 53 0.52 5.52 -15.08
N SER A 54 0.44 6.50 -15.97
CA SER A 54 -0.22 6.33 -17.26
C SER A 54 0.82 5.98 -18.32
N GLN A 55 0.63 4.87 -19.01
CA GLN A 55 1.54 4.44 -20.09
C GLN A 55 1.21 5.12 -21.44
N SER A 56 0.04 5.75 -21.54
CA SER A 56 -0.45 6.33 -22.79
C SER A 56 -1.47 7.42 -22.52
N PRO A 57 -1.48 8.52 -23.31
CA PRO A 57 -2.54 9.54 -23.23
C PRO A 57 -3.92 9.00 -23.62
N LEU A 58 -4.00 7.81 -24.23
CA LEU A 58 -5.27 7.13 -24.53
C LEU A 58 -5.84 6.37 -23.33
N LEU A 59 -5.06 6.18 -22.27
CA LEU A 59 -5.51 5.53 -21.05
C LEU A 59 -6.27 6.53 -20.19
N LEU A 60 -7.48 6.15 -19.78
CA LEU A 60 -8.28 6.97 -18.90
C LEU A 60 -7.73 6.88 -17.47
N SER A 61 -7.08 7.93 -16.98
CA SER A 61 -6.44 7.94 -15.64
C SER A 61 -7.41 7.74 -14.47
N THR A 62 -8.73 7.87 -14.70
CA THR A 62 -9.76 7.58 -13.69
C THR A 62 -10.09 6.10 -13.56
N SER A 63 -9.78 5.27 -14.56
CA SER A 63 -10.00 3.81 -14.47
C SER A 63 -8.85 3.09 -13.77
N ILE A 64 -7.75 3.77 -13.46
CA ILE A 64 -6.61 3.21 -12.72
C ILE A 64 -6.90 3.35 -11.23
N GLU A 65 -7.26 2.24 -10.59
CA GLU A 65 -7.54 2.17 -9.17
C GLU A 65 -6.31 1.64 -8.42
N LYS A 66 -5.79 2.45 -7.49
CA LYS A 66 -4.70 2.06 -6.58
C LYS A 66 -5.01 2.23 -5.11
N ILE A 67 -6.05 3.01 -4.82
CA ILE A 67 -6.65 3.09 -3.50
C ILE A 67 -8.00 2.37 -3.58
N LEU A 68 -8.22 1.43 -2.67
CA LEU A 68 -9.45 0.66 -2.58
C LEU A 68 -10.06 0.83 -1.18
N THR A 69 -11.38 1.00 -1.13
CA THR A 69 -12.14 1.00 0.13
C THR A 69 -12.43 -0.44 0.55
N ILE A 70 -12.13 -0.79 1.79
CA ILE A 70 -12.44 -2.11 2.38
C ILE A 70 -13.76 -2.02 3.17
N ASP A 71 -13.87 -1.02 4.04
CA ASP A 71 -15.08 -0.68 4.80
C ASP A 71 -15.18 0.85 4.93
N SER A 72 -16.27 1.33 5.52
CA SER A 72 -16.48 2.74 5.84
C SER A 72 -15.35 3.38 6.64
N HIS A 73 -14.64 2.64 7.50
CA HIS A 73 -13.54 3.16 8.33
C HIS A 73 -12.16 2.61 7.94
N ILE A 74 -12.07 1.78 6.89
CA ILE A 74 -10.82 1.14 6.45
C ILE A 74 -10.69 1.23 4.93
N GLY A 75 -9.53 1.70 4.47
CA GLY A 75 -9.14 1.56 3.07
C GLY A 75 -7.67 1.19 2.95
N CYS A 76 -7.25 0.89 1.73
CA CYS A 76 -5.88 0.50 1.46
C CYS A 76 -5.32 1.13 0.19
N ALA A 77 -4.01 1.37 0.20
CA ALA A 77 -3.22 1.64 -0.99
C ALA A 77 -2.37 0.40 -1.33
N MET A 78 -2.19 0.11 -2.62
CA MET A 78 -1.44 -1.07 -3.07
C MET A 78 -0.21 -0.70 -3.90
N SER A 79 0.87 -1.49 -3.76
CA SER A 79 2.01 -1.47 -4.67
C SER A 79 2.54 -2.87 -4.97
N GLY A 80 2.94 -3.09 -6.22
CA GLY A 80 3.24 -4.41 -6.80
C GLY A 80 2.19 -4.83 -7.82
N LEU A 81 1.86 -6.13 -7.86
CA LEU A 81 0.89 -6.71 -8.79
C LEU A 81 -0.55 -6.36 -8.37
N THR A 82 -1.20 -5.47 -9.13
CA THR A 82 -2.57 -4.99 -8.82
C THR A 82 -3.63 -6.08 -8.90
N ALA A 83 -3.41 -7.12 -9.72
CA ALA A 83 -4.32 -8.26 -9.81
C ALA A 83 -4.41 -9.03 -8.48
N ASP A 84 -3.26 -9.24 -7.82
CA ASP A 84 -3.17 -9.93 -6.54
C ASP A 84 -3.83 -9.11 -5.43
N ALA A 85 -3.64 -7.78 -5.42
CA ALA A 85 -4.27 -6.89 -4.45
C ALA A 85 -5.81 -6.95 -4.48
N ARG A 86 -6.43 -7.11 -5.66
CA ARG A 86 -7.90 -7.20 -5.75
C ARG A 86 -8.43 -8.39 -4.95
N THR A 87 -7.82 -9.55 -5.10
CA THR A 87 -8.17 -10.75 -4.34
C THR A 87 -8.02 -10.53 -2.84
N MET A 88 -6.91 -9.92 -2.40
CA MET A 88 -6.66 -9.65 -0.99
C MET A 88 -7.67 -8.65 -0.39
N VAL A 89 -8.04 -7.62 -1.16
CA VAL A 89 -9.03 -6.62 -0.73
C VAL A 89 -10.43 -7.19 -0.69
N ASP A 90 -10.82 -8.02 -1.66
CA ASP A 90 -12.13 -8.66 -1.65
C ASP A 90 -12.26 -9.65 -0.49
N HIS A 91 -11.19 -10.39 -0.17
CA HIS A 91 -11.13 -11.19 1.06
C HIS A 91 -11.31 -10.32 2.32
N ALA A 92 -10.58 -9.21 2.44
CA ALA A 92 -10.71 -8.29 3.57
C ALA A 92 -12.14 -7.72 3.71
N ARG A 93 -12.80 -7.40 2.59
CA ARG A 93 -14.20 -6.95 2.57
C ARG A 93 -15.13 -8.02 3.12
N VAL A 94 -14.98 -9.27 2.67
CA VAL A 94 -15.80 -10.40 3.15
C VAL A 94 -15.58 -10.62 4.64
N VAL A 95 -14.33 -10.64 5.10
CA VAL A 95 -13.99 -10.78 6.53
C VAL A 95 -14.61 -9.65 7.36
N GLY A 96 -14.50 -8.40 6.91
CA GLY A 96 -15.08 -7.25 7.58
C GLY A 96 -16.60 -7.33 7.71
N GLN A 97 -17.30 -7.69 6.63
CA GLN A 97 -18.76 -7.84 6.66
C GLN A 97 -19.20 -9.04 7.51
N ASN A 98 -18.47 -10.16 7.46
CA ASN A 98 -18.76 -11.34 8.29
C ASN A 98 -18.57 -11.04 9.78
N HIS A 99 -17.52 -10.29 10.14
CA HIS A 99 -17.29 -9.83 11.51
C HIS A 99 -18.45 -8.97 11.99
N ARG A 100 -18.84 -7.97 11.19
CA ARG A 100 -19.95 -7.08 11.52
C ARG A 100 -21.28 -7.81 11.61
N PHE A 101 -21.52 -8.80 10.75
CA PHE A 101 -22.71 -9.65 10.83
C PHE A 101 -22.74 -10.49 12.12
N SER A 102 -21.58 -11.02 12.54
CA SER A 102 -21.50 -11.95 13.66
C SER A 102 -21.48 -11.25 15.02
N TYR A 103 -20.82 -10.10 15.11
CA TYR A 103 -20.54 -9.39 16.37
C TYR A 103 -21.22 -8.02 16.47
N ASP A 104 -21.89 -7.55 15.42
CA ASP A 104 -22.55 -6.23 15.34
C ASP A 104 -21.62 -5.04 15.63
N GLU A 105 -20.33 -5.19 15.30
CA GLU A 105 -19.32 -4.14 15.50
C GLU A 105 -18.34 -4.08 14.31
N PRO A 106 -17.74 -2.90 14.04
CA PRO A 106 -16.76 -2.75 12.97
C PRO A 106 -15.48 -3.54 13.26
N LEU A 107 -14.90 -4.15 12.22
CA LEU A 107 -13.64 -4.88 12.33
C LEU A 107 -12.48 -3.93 12.69
N LEU A 108 -11.62 -4.32 13.62
CA LEU A 108 -10.41 -3.56 13.95
C LEU A 108 -9.42 -3.52 12.76
N VAL A 109 -8.67 -2.42 12.62
CA VAL A 109 -7.72 -2.27 11.49
C VAL A 109 -6.59 -3.30 11.59
N GLU A 110 -6.16 -3.62 12.81
CA GLU A 110 -5.20 -4.69 13.09
C GLU A 110 -5.73 -6.06 12.67
N SER A 111 -6.98 -6.40 13.05
CA SER A 111 -7.61 -7.67 12.67
C SER A 111 -7.81 -7.79 11.17
N CYS A 112 -8.15 -6.69 10.49
CA CYS A 112 -8.18 -6.63 9.03
C CYS A 112 -6.80 -6.94 8.43
N SER A 113 -5.74 -6.32 8.95
CA SER A 113 -4.36 -6.53 8.48
C SER A 113 -3.91 -7.98 8.70
N GLN A 114 -4.22 -8.54 9.86
CA GLN A 114 -3.95 -9.96 10.16
C GLN A 114 -4.68 -10.89 9.18
N SER A 115 -5.97 -10.67 8.93
CA SER A 115 -6.74 -11.54 8.00
C SER A 115 -6.16 -11.57 6.58
N VAL A 116 -5.60 -10.45 6.13
CA VAL A 116 -4.94 -10.33 4.83
C VAL A 116 -3.60 -11.06 4.82
N CYS A 117 -2.84 -10.99 5.91
CA CYS A 117 -1.60 -11.72 6.07
C CYS A 117 -1.81 -13.23 6.19
N ASP A 118 -2.87 -13.66 6.89
CA ASP A 118 -3.26 -15.06 6.99
C ASP A 118 -3.57 -15.63 5.60
N LEU A 119 -4.27 -14.88 4.74
CA LEU A 119 -4.49 -15.25 3.34
C LEU A 119 -3.16 -15.29 2.55
N ALA A 120 -2.26 -14.33 2.78
CA ALA A 120 -0.99 -14.24 2.06
C ALA A 120 -0.06 -15.45 2.30
N LEU A 121 -0.18 -16.10 3.47
CA LEU A 121 0.56 -17.31 3.81
C LEU A 121 0.03 -18.59 3.15
N ARG A 122 -1.16 -18.55 2.53
CA ARG A 122 -1.81 -19.73 1.92
C ARG A 122 -1.24 -20.09 0.56
N PHE A 123 0.06 -20.35 0.49
CA PHE A 123 0.71 -20.84 -0.72
C PHE A 123 1.57 -22.08 -0.45
N GLY A 124 1.66 -22.97 -1.44
CA GLY A 124 2.49 -24.16 -1.35
C GLY A 124 2.10 -25.23 -2.37
N GLU A 125 2.77 -26.38 -2.29
CA GLU A 125 2.56 -27.52 -3.20
C GLU A 125 1.65 -28.61 -2.60
N GLY A 126 1.25 -28.45 -1.33
CA GLY A 126 0.37 -29.38 -0.62
C GLY A 126 -1.07 -29.23 -1.07
N VAL A 127 -1.60 -30.24 -1.74
CA VAL A 127 -3.04 -30.53 -1.71
C VAL A 127 -3.16 -31.64 -0.70
N ASP A 128 -3.14 -31.31 0.59
CA ASP A 128 -3.43 -32.34 1.59
C ASP A 128 -4.90 -32.72 1.40
N GLU A 129 -5.13 -33.90 0.82
CA GLU A 129 -6.45 -34.51 0.55
C GLU A 129 -7.30 -34.71 1.83
N GLN A 130 -6.81 -34.26 3.00
CA GLN A 130 -7.44 -34.38 4.31
C GLN A 130 -8.03 -33.06 4.84
N ASP A 131 -7.67 -31.91 4.27
CA ASP A 131 -8.24 -30.61 4.63
C ASP A 131 -9.05 -30.06 3.44
N ASP A 132 -10.31 -30.50 3.35
CA ASP A 132 -11.23 -30.33 2.21
C ASP A 132 -11.62 -28.87 1.85
N ASP A 133 -11.18 -27.84 2.59
CA ASP A 133 -11.84 -26.52 2.54
C ASP A 133 -11.00 -25.33 2.03
N GLU A 134 -9.68 -25.42 1.86
CA GLU A 134 -8.90 -24.23 1.46
C GLU A 134 -7.90 -24.49 0.33
N GLN A 135 -8.28 -24.07 -0.89
CA GLN A 135 -7.39 -24.09 -2.05
C GLN A 135 -6.10 -23.29 -1.75
N MET A 136 -4.97 -23.99 -1.63
CA MET A 136 -3.66 -23.37 -1.53
C MET A 136 -3.25 -22.75 -2.87
N MET A 137 -2.69 -21.55 -2.82
CA MET A 137 -2.15 -20.89 -3.99
C MET A 137 -0.82 -21.51 -4.42
N SER A 138 -0.58 -21.59 -5.72
CA SER A 138 0.67 -22.14 -6.26
C SER A 138 1.87 -21.19 -6.15
N ARG A 139 1.64 -19.92 -5.76
CA ARG A 139 2.68 -18.90 -5.58
C ARG A 139 2.25 -17.87 -4.53
N PRO A 140 3.20 -17.18 -3.87
CA PRO A 140 2.88 -16.03 -3.03
C PRO A 140 2.30 -14.87 -3.86
N PHE A 141 1.55 -13.99 -3.19
CA PHE A 141 1.11 -12.73 -3.79
C PHE A 141 2.30 -11.77 -3.99
N GLY A 142 2.38 -11.13 -5.14
CA GLY A 142 3.43 -10.16 -5.47
C GLY A 142 3.04 -8.72 -5.13
N VAL A 143 2.44 -8.48 -3.96
CA VAL A 143 1.87 -7.17 -3.62
C VAL A 143 2.05 -6.83 -2.14
N SER A 144 2.23 -5.55 -1.86
CA SER A 144 2.23 -4.98 -0.51
C SER A 144 1.07 -3.99 -0.39
N LEU A 145 0.45 -3.96 0.79
CA LEU A 145 -0.65 -3.06 1.09
C LEU A 145 -0.27 -2.11 2.23
N LEU A 146 -0.72 -0.87 2.11
CA LEU A 146 -0.81 0.08 3.21
C LEU A 146 -2.29 0.16 3.61
N LEU A 147 -2.66 -0.46 4.73
CA LEU A 147 -4.00 -0.37 5.29
C LEU A 147 -4.08 0.86 6.21
N ALA A 148 -4.98 1.76 5.89
CA ALA A 148 -5.29 2.94 6.69
C ALA A 148 -6.70 2.80 7.24
N GLY A 149 -6.86 3.01 8.54
CA GLY A 149 -8.17 3.02 9.15
C GLY A 149 -8.22 3.78 10.46
N ILE A 150 -9.43 3.89 10.99
CA ILE A 150 -9.66 4.43 12.33
C ILE A 150 -10.63 3.51 13.08
N ASP A 151 -10.21 3.08 14.25
CA ASP A 151 -11.04 2.29 15.16
C ASP A 151 -10.99 2.90 16.57
N GLU A 152 -11.48 2.16 17.56
CA GLU A 152 -11.48 2.57 18.98
C GLU A 152 -10.08 2.92 19.53
N ARG A 153 -9.00 2.44 18.90
CA ARG A 153 -7.62 2.73 19.28
C ARG A 153 -7.04 3.93 18.51
N GLY A 154 -7.87 4.64 17.75
CA GLY A 154 -7.52 5.83 17.00
C GLY A 154 -7.01 5.56 15.57
N PRO A 155 -6.42 6.56 14.90
CA PRO A 155 -5.90 6.44 13.55
C PRO A 155 -4.73 5.45 13.48
N GLN A 156 -4.77 4.55 12.50
CA GLN A 156 -3.78 3.47 12.35
C GLN A 156 -3.39 3.26 10.90
N LEU A 157 -2.09 3.07 10.68
CA LEU A 157 -1.50 2.68 9.41
C LEU A 157 -0.74 1.38 9.59
N TYR A 158 -1.10 0.37 8.82
CA TYR A 158 -0.43 -0.93 8.78
C TYR A 158 0.19 -1.17 7.41
N HIS A 159 1.38 -1.75 7.40
CA HIS A 159 2.05 -2.25 6.22
C HIS A 159 2.01 -3.76 6.24
N THR A 160 1.56 -4.37 5.14
CA THR A 160 1.63 -5.82 4.92
C THR A 160 2.55 -6.12 3.75
N ASP A 161 3.23 -7.26 3.82
CA ASP A 161 4.06 -7.77 2.71
C ASP A 161 3.75 -9.25 2.41
N PRO A 162 4.26 -9.78 1.28
CA PRO A 162 4.04 -11.15 0.85
C PRO A 162 4.51 -12.23 1.81
N SER A 163 5.29 -11.89 2.84
CA SER A 163 5.74 -12.85 3.84
C SER A 163 4.65 -13.22 4.85
N GLY A 164 3.47 -12.58 4.77
CA GLY A 164 2.42 -12.74 5.79
C GLY A 164 2.70 -11.95 7.06
N THR A 165 3.59 -10.96 6.99
CA THR A 165 3.90 -10.10 8.13
C THR A 165 3.16 -8.77 7.99
N PHE A 166 2.60 -8.28 9.11
CA PHE A 166 2.06 -6.94 9.21
C PHE A 166 2.74 -6.17 10.34
N MET A 167 2.96 -4.88 10.11
CA MET A 167 3.60 -3.98 11.08
C MET A 167 2.88 -2.63 11.09
N ARG A 168 2.65 -2.08 12.29
CA ARG A 168 2.09 -0.74 12.45
C ARG A 168 3.17 0.31 12.21
N TYR A 169 2.86 1.33 11.42
CA TYR A 169 3.76 2.43 11.10
C TYR A 169 3.13 3.79 11.40
N ASP A 170 3.99 4.75 11.73
CA ASP A 170 3.66 6.17 11.79
C ASP A 170 3.63 6.79 10.38
N ALA A 171 4.61 6.42 9.55
CA ALA A 171 4.65 6.73 8.13
C ALA A 171 5.43 5.64 7.38
N LYS A 172 4.99 5.30 6.16
CA LYS A 172 5.60 4.25 5.35
C LYS A 172 5.44 4.54 3.86
N ALA A 173 6.49 4.28 3.10
CA ALA A 173 6.45 4.23 1.64
C ALA A 173 6.68 2.80 1.13
N ILE A 174 5.99 2.44 0.04
CA ILE A 174 6.15 1.18 -0.72
C ILE A 174 6.19 1.45 -2.22
N GLY A 175 6.70 0.49 -3.00
CA GLY A 175 6.88 0.62 -4.45
C GLY A 175 8.29 1.03 -4.87
N SER A 176 8.46 1.40 -6.14
CA SER A 176 9.77 1.64 -6.74
C SER A 176 10.53 2.82 -6.15
N GLY A 177 9.82 3.88 -5.76
CA GLY A 177 10.41 5.06 -5.13
C GLY A 177 10.57 4.94 -3.60
N SER A 178 10.33 3.76 -3.02
CA SER A 178 10.18 3.61 -1.56
C SER A 178 11.43 3.97 -0.75
N GLU A 179 12.65 3.67 -1.22
CA GLU A 179 13.88 3.97 -0.47
C GLU A 179 14.10 5.50 -0.33
N ALA A 180 13.98 6.24 -1.42
CA ALA A 180 14.07 7.70 -1.42
C ALA A 180 12.90 8.33 -0.65
N ALA A 181 11.69 7.83 -0.87
CA ALA A 181 10.49 8.31 -0.17
C ALA A 181 10.58 8.09 1.35
N GLN A 182 11.09 6.94 1.78
CA GLN A 182 11.27 6.65 3.20
C GLN A 182 12.32 7.56 3.84
N SER A 183 13.40 7.88 3.12
CA SER A 183 14.43 8.82 3.58
C SER A 183 13.85 10.22 3.78
N GLU A 184 13.02 10.68 2.84
CA GLU A 184 12.32 11.97 2.93
C GLU A 184 11.31 12.01 4.09
N LEU A 185 10.55 10.92 4.27
CA LEU A 185 9.63 10.78 5.41
C LEU A 185 10.38 10.87 6.74
N LEU A 186 11.56 10.24 6.85
CA LEU A 186 12.35 10.28 8.09
C LEU A 186 12.82 11.70 8.45
N ASP A 187 13.13 12.54 7.45
CA ASP A 187 13.58 13.92 7.68
C ASP A 187 12.42 14.86 8.04
N LYS A 188 11.28 14.72 7.36
CA LYS A 188 10.17 15.68 7.45
C LYS A 188 9.03 15.28 8.37
N TYR A 189 8.91 14.01 8.74
CA TYR A 189 7.81 13.54 9.59
C TYR A 189 8.00 13.95 11.06
N HIS A 190 6.90 14.30 11.72
CA HIS A 190 6.82 14.37 13.17
C HIS A 190 5.41 14.00 13.65
N LYS A 191 5.28 13.54 14.91
CA LYS A 191 4.01 13.00 15.43
C LYS A 191 2.83 13.98 15.49
N ASN A 192 3.09 15.28 15.52
CA ASN A 192 2.06 16.32 15.70
C ASN A 192 1.69 17.00 14.37
N LEU A 193 1.73 16.27 13.25
CA LEU A 193 1.25 16.81 11.96
C LEU A 193 -0.25 17.06 12.00
N SER A 194 -0.67 18.21 11.47
CA SER A 194 -2.06 18.41 11.10
C SER A 194 -2.41 17.52 9.89
N LEU A 195 -3.70 17.31 9.65
CA LEU A 195 -4.15 16.53 8.48
C LEU A 195 -3.74 17.20 7.16
N GLU A 196 -3.77 18.53 7.10
CA GLU A 196 -3.36 19.29 5.91
C GLU A 196 -1.84 19.20 5.69
N ASP A 197 -1.05 19.30 6.75
CA ASP A 197 0.41 19.14 6.65
C ASP A 197 0.78 17.72 6.23
N ALA A 198 0.04 16.70 6.68
CA ALA A 198 0.24 15.33 6.23
C ALA A 198 -0.10 15.16 4.74
N GLN A 199 -1.14 15.79 4.22
CA GLN A 199 -1.43 15.81 2.78
C GLN A 199 -0.28 16.44 1.99
N VAL A 200 0.23 17.59 2.46
CA VAL A 200 1.37 18.29 1.83
C VAL A 200 2.63 17.44 1.90
N LEU A 201 2.89 16.76 3.02
CA LEU A 201 4.03 15.85 3.18
C LEU A 201 3.94 14.68 2.20
N VAL A 202 2.80 13.99 2.14
CA VAL A 202 2.57 12.85 1.22
C VAL A 202 2.79 13.29 -0.23
N LEU A 203 2.19 14.41 -0.65
CA LEU A 203 2.36 14.94 -1.99
C LEU A 203 3.79 15.40 -2.28
N GLY A 204 4.47 15.99 -1.29
CA GLY A 204 5.86 16.44 -1.41
C GLY A 204 6.82 15.27 -1.61
N VAL A 205 6.62 14.19 -0.85
CA VAL A 205 7.38 12.94 -0.99
C VAL A 205 7.13 12.32 -2.37
N LEU A 206 5.87 12.22 -2.79
CA LEU A 206 5.53 11.71 -4.13
C LEU A 206 6.18 12.55 -5.24
N LYS A 207 6.10 13.88 -5.15
CA LYS A 207 6.71 14.79 -6.13
C LYS A 207 8.22 14.57 -6.32
N GLN A 208 8.94 14.15 -5.28
CA GLN A 208 10.39 13.92 -5.34
C GLN A 208 10.77 12.60 -5.99
N VAL A 209 9.89 11.58 -5.90
CA VAL A 209 10.18 10.22 -6.38
C VAL A 209 9.47 9.87 -7.69
N MET A 210 8.53 10.72 -8.13
CA MET A 210 7.85 10.58 -9.42
C MET A 210 8.74 11.05 -10.57
N GLU A 211 8.69 10.32 -11.69
CA GLU A 211 9.38 10.69 -12.93
C GLU A 211 8.68 11.84 -13.66
N GLU A 212 7.35 11.86 -13.60
CA GLU A 212 6.52 12.90 -14.18
C GLU A 212 6.22 14.03 -13.20
N ARG A 213 5.95 15.23 -13.73
CA ARG A 213 5.48 16.34 -12.90
C ARG A 213 4.14 15.97 -12.26
N LEU A 214 4.07 16.08 -10.94
CA LEU A 214 2.85 15.84 -10.17
C LEU A 214 1.71 16.77 -10.60
N ASP A 215 0.55 16.17 -10.90
CA ASP A 215 -0.71 16.82 -11.19
C ASP A 215 -1.90 16.00 -10.66
N GLU A 216 -3.13 16.47 -10.87
CA GLU A 216 -4.35 15.81 -10.39
C GLU A 216 -4.74 14.54 -11.18
N HIS A 217 -4.09 14.28 -12.32
CA HIS A 217 -4.37 13.14 -13.18
C HIS A 217 -3.47 11.95 -12.84
N ASN A 218 -2.21 12.21 -12.44
CA ASN A 218 -1.21 11.20 -12.13
C ASN A 218 -1.05 10.90 -10.63
N VAL A 219 -1.77 11.60 -9.74
CA VAL A 219 -1.82 11.28 -8.30
C VAL A 219 -3.24 11.07 -7.82
N GLN A 220 -3.40 10.28 -6.76
CA GLN A 220 -4.64 10.16 -6.02
C GLN A 220 -4.35 10.21 -4.52
N LEU A 221 -5.17 10.95 -3.78
CA LEU A 221 -5.13 11.02 -2.32
C LEU A 221 -6.41 10.42 -1.74
N ALA A 222 -6.28 9.77 -0.59
CA ALA A 222 -7.39 9.38 0.25
C ALA A 222 -7.07 9.68 1.72
N GLN A 223 -8.11 9.82 2.52
CA GLN A 223 -7.96 10.02 3.95
C GLN A 223 -9.08 9.32 4.72
N VAL A 224 -8.79 9.05 5.99
CA VAL A 224 -9.77 8.64 7.00
C VAL A 224 -9.56 9.49 8.24
N THR A 225 -10.66 9.95 8.83
CA THR A 225 -10.64 10.81 10.02
C THR A 225 -11.70 10.32 11.01
N GLN A 226 -11.73 10.88 12.23
CA GLN A 226 -12.74 10.50 13.22
C GLN A 226 -14.15 10.99 12.88
N GLU A 227 -14.24 12.13 12.19
CA GLU A 227 -15.52 12.73 11.79
C GLU A 227 -16.04 12.15 10.46
N GLU A 228 -15.12 11.78 9.57
CA GLU A 228 -15.45 11.31 8.23
C GLU A 228 -14.87 9.92 7.96
N SER A 229 -15.75 9.03 7.50
CA SER A 229 -15.41 7.74 6.91
C SER A 229 -14.29 7.83 5.86
N PHE A 230 -13.58 6.72 5.65
CA PHE A 230 -12.57 6.58 4.62
C PHE A 230 -13.12 7.05 3.28
N ARG A 231 -12.42 8.01 2.66
CA ARG A 231 -12.81 8.55 1.35
C ARG A 231 -11.60 8.87 0.51
N ILE A 232 -11.78 8.65 -0.80
CA ILE A 232 -10.88 9.16 -1.82
C ILE A 232 -11.21 10.63 -2.04
N LEU A 233 -10.21 11.50 -2.03
CA LEU A 233 -10.42 12.93 -2.18
C LEU A 233 -10.92 13.25 -3.61
N PRO A 234 -11.98 14.04 -3.76
CA PRO A 234 -12.42 14.50 -5.06
C PRO A 234 -11.39 15.45 -5.67
N ILE A 235 -11.37 15.55 -7.00
CA ILE A 235 -10.38 16.32 -7.78
C ILE A 235 -10.23 17.76 -7.25
N ASN A 236 -11.33 18.43 -6.90
CA ASN A 236 -11.28 19.80 -6.37
C ASN A 236 -10.47 19.91 -5.06
N GLN A 237 -10.63 18.94 -4.15
CA GLN A 237 -9.88 18.93 -2.88
C GLN A 237 -8.42 18.51 -3.11
N LEU A 238 -8.18 17.59 -4.04
CA LEU A 238 -6.83 17.21 -4.45
C LEU A 238 -6.07 18.42 -5.04
N GLN A 239 -6.69 19.18 -5.95
CA GLN A 239 -6.09 20.39 -6.52
C GLN A 239 -5.76 21.43 -5.46
N ASN A 240 -6.65 21.62 -4.47
CA ASN A 240 -6.37 22.49 -3.33
C ASN A 240 -5.14 22.00 -2.54
N ALA A 241 -5.04 20.69 -2.25
CA ALA A 241 -3.87 20.13 -1.58
C ALA A 241 -2.57 20.30 -2.40
N ILE A 242 -2.63 20.10 -3.71
CA ILE A 242 -1.50 20.32 -4.63
C ILE A 242 -1.06 21.78 -4.62
N SER A 243 -2.00 22.73 -4.60
CA SER A 243 -1.68 24.16 -4.59
C SER A 243 -0.92 24.63 -3.34
N ARG A 244 -1.04 23.88 -2.23
CA ARG A 244 -0.33 24.15 -0.97
C ARG A 244 1.13 23.68 -1.00
N LEU A 245 1.51 22.87 -1.99
CA LEU A 245 2.90 22.45 -2.12
C LEU A 245 3.79 23.66 -2.40
N PRO A 246 4.93 23.79 -1.71
CA PRO A 246 5.89 24.82 -2.04
C PRO A 246 6.36 24.64 -3.49
N ASN A 247 6.28 25.71 -4.28
CA ASN A 247 6.93 25.81 -5.57
C ASN A 247 8.45 25.80 -5.33
N GLN A 248 9.05 24.61 -5.27
CA GLN A 248 10.50 24.49 -5.45
C GLN A 248 10.81 25.02 -6.85
N GLN A 249 11.49 26.18 -6.91
CA GLN A 249 12.09 26.66 -8.14
C GLN A 249 13.00 25.56 -8.69
N PRO A 250 13.05 25.35 -10.02
CA PRO A 250 13.97 24.38 -10.59
C PRO A 250 15.39 24.76 -10.17
N THR A 251 16.08 23.82 -9.53
CA THR A 251 17.51 23.89 -9.27
C THR A 251 18.18 24.25 -10.59
N GLN A 252 18.75 25.46 -10.69
CA GLN A 252 19.50 25.87 -11.86
C GLN A 252 20.63 24.86 -12.07
N GLU A 253 20.61 24.16 -13.21
CA GLU A 253 21.75 23.36 -13.64
C GLU A 253 22.99 24.27 -13.65
N PRO A 254 24.14 23.83 -13.10
CA PRO A 254 25.38 24.57 -13.27
C PRO A 254 25.72 24.60 -14.76
N GLN A 255 25.63 25.80 -15.35
CA GLN A 255 26.12 26.06 -16.70
C GLN A 255 27.61 25.66 -16.76
N GLN A 256 27.91 24.63 -17.55
CA GLN A 256 29.25 24.39 -18.08
C GLN A 256 29.41 25.14 -19.41
#